data_AF-A0A644Z2S9-F1
#
_entry.id   AF-A0A644Z2S9-F1
#
_cell.length_a   1.000
_cell.length_b   1.000
_cell.length_c   1.000
_cell.angle_alpha   90.00
_cell.angle_beta   90.00
_cell.angle_gamma   90.00
#
_symmetry.space_group_name_H-M   'P 1'
#
loop_
_entity.id
_entity.type
_entity.pdbx_description
1 polymer ?
#
loop_
_entity_poly.entity_id
_entity_poly.type
_entity_poly.pdbx_seq_one_letter_code
_entity_poly.pdbx_strand_id
1 'polypeptide(L)'
;MEDKNRVTKKRKETLEKGLKQVALLEETETHILIDYEARKIRIYTNKATVMNRLERAGCTFKKQEIINGQVYSRSYEFDTKNIGKFLRTSIFKYDKI
;
A
#
# COMPACT_ATOMS: atom_id res chain seq x y z
N MET A 1 -7.66 23.94 -20.20
CA MET A 1 -8.61 24.00 -19.06
C MET A 1 -9.20 22.63 -18.70
N GLU A 2 -9.30 21.69 -19.64
CA GLU A 2 -9.87 20.34 -19.43
C GLU A 2 -9.04 19.42 -18.53
N ASP A 3 -7.70 19.50 -18.56
CA ASP A 3 -6.84 18.62 -17.77
C ASP A 3 -6.96 18.81 -16.26
N LYS A 4 -7.19 20.05 -15.79
CA LYS A 4 -7.38 20.34 -14.35
C LYS A 4 -8.66 19.67 -13.80
N ASN A 5 -9.74 19.65 -14.57
CA ASN A 5 -10.98 18.98 -14.17
C ASN A 5 -10.81 17.46 -14.11
N ARG A 6 -10.04 16.87 -15.04
CA ARG A 6 -9.76 15.42 -15.07
C ARG A 6 -8.91 14.97 -13.89
N VAL A 7 -7.89 15.73 -13.50
CA VAL A 7 -7.03 15.43 -12.34
C VAL A 7 -7.83 15.50 -11.03
N THR A 8 -8.67 16.52 -10.88
CA THR A 8 -9.50 16.70 -9.67
C THR A 8 -10.53 15.59 -9.51
N LYS A 9 -11.15 15.14 -10.62
CA LYS A 9 -12.09 14.02 -10.63
C LYS A 9 -11.43 12.69 -10.23
N LYS A 10 -10.28 12.36 -10.84
CA LYS A 10 -9.52 11.15 -10.48
C LYS A 10 -9.08 11.14 -9.01
N ARG A 11 -8.70 12.30 -8.46
CA ARG A 11 -8.33 12.42 -7.05
C ARG A 11 -9.52 12.15 -6.12
N LYS A 12 -10.70 12.70 -6.42
CA LYS A 12 -11.93 12.43 -5.65
C LYS A 12 -12.29 10.95 -5.67
N GLU A 13 -12.31 10.32 -6.84
CA GLU A 13 -12.60 8.89 -6.99
C GLU A 13 -11.60 8.01 -6.19
N THR A 14 -10.32 8.42 -6.15
CA THR A 14 -9.29 7.70 -5.38
C THR A 14 -9.51 7.83 -3.86
N LEU A 15 -9.96 9.01 -3.39
CA LEU A 15 -10.25 9.25 -1.97
C LEU A 15 -11.50 8.51 -1.50
N GLU A 16 -12.53 8.40 -2.36
CA GLU A 16 -13.78 7.71 -2.02
C GLU A 16 -13.62 6.18 -1.97
N LYS A 17 -12.80 5.61 -2.87
CA LYS A 17 -12.60 4.15 -2.95
C LYS A 17 -11.44 3.64 -2.11
N GLY A 18 -10.55 4.52 -1.65
CA GLY A 18 -9.37 4.14 -0.89
C GLY A 18 -9.71 3.70 0.54
N LEU A 19 -8.92 2.77 1.06
CA LEU A 19 -8.92 2.45 2.50
C LEU A 19 -8.59 3.71 3.31
N LYS A 20 -9.32 3.89 4.42
CA LYS A 20 -9.04 4.93 5.41
C LYS A 20 -7.95 4.47 6.37
N GLN A 21 -7.19 5.42 6.91
CA GLN A 21 -6.22 5.13 7.96
C GLN A 21 -6.97 4.84 9.27
N VAL A 22 -6.81 3.63 9.80
CA VAL A 22 -7.44 3.17 11.06
C VAL A 22 -6.44 3.16 12.21
N ALA A 23 -5.21 2.69 11.97
CA ALA A 23 -4.17 2.70 12.99
C ALA A 23 -3.80 4.13 13.40
N LEU A 24 -3.49 4.32 14.69
CA LEU A 24 -2.99 5.59 15.20
C LEU A 24 -1.66 5.95 14.52
N LEU A 25 -1.34 7.24 14.51
CA LEU A 25 -0.14 7.73 13.82
C LEU A 25 1.13 7.10 14.39
N GLU A 26 1.25 7.09 15.72
CA GLU A 26 2.32 6.44 16.50
C GLU A 26 2.40 4.92 16.32
N GLU A 27 1.29 4.26 15.95
CA GLU A 27 1.25 2.81 15.70
C GLU A 27 1.47 2.46 14.22
N THR A 28 1.54 3.47 13.35
CA THR A 28 1.62 3.24 11.91
C THR A 28 2.99 2.72 11.53
N GLU A 29 3.03 1.50 11.01
CA GLU A 29 4.26 0.80 10.66
C GLU A 29 4.17 0.06 9.32
N THR A 30 5.35 -0.28 8.80
CA THR A 30 5.49 -1.15 7.64
C THR A 30 6.77 -1.94 7.81
N HIS A 31 6.65 -3.26 7.83
CA HIS A 31 7.80 -4.16 7.90
C HIS A 31 8.05 -4.76 6.52
N ILE A 32 9.31 -4.76 6.11
CA ILE A 32 9.75 -5.36 4.86
C ILE A 32 10.80 -6.41 5.22
N LEU A 33 10.50 -7.67 4.93
CA LEU A 33 11.40 -8.80 5.10
C LEU A 33 11.86 -9.29 3.73
N ILE A 34 13.16 -9.42 3.55
CA ILE A 34 13.76 -10.05 2.37
C ILE A 34 14.34 -11.39 2.80
N ASP A 35 13.72 -12.46 2.35
CA ASP A 35 14.12 -13.84 2.62
C ASP A 35 14.94 -14.36 1.43
N TYR A 36 16.25 -14.48 1.61
CA TYR A 36 17.18 -14.91 0.57
C TYR A 36 17.07 -16.40 0.27
N GLU A 37 16.77 -17.22 1.27
CA GLU A 37 16.64 -18.68 1.12
C GLU A 37 15.36 -19.01 0.35
N ALA A 38 14.23 -18.49 0.81
CA ALA A 38 12.95 -18.66 0.13
C ALA A 38 12.83 -17.83 -1.16
N ARG A 39 13.75 -16.88 -1.38
CA ARG A 39 13.72 -15.90 -2.48
C ARG A 39 12.43 -15.10 -2.52
N LYS A 40 11.94 -14.70 -1.33
CA LYS A 40 10.69 -13.95 -1.16
C LYS A 40 10.91 -12.59 -0.51
N ILE A 41 10.00 -11.67 -0.81
CA ILE A 41 9.84 -10.40 -0.11
C ILE A 41 8.47 -10.44 0.55
N ARG A 42 8.44 -10.26 1.87
CA ARG A 42 7.22 -10.17 2.64
C ARG A 42 7.05 -8.76 3.15
N ILE A 43 5.86 -8.21 2.96
CA ILE A 43 5.52 -6.87 3.41
C ILE A 43 4.33 -6.96 4.33
N TYR A 44 4.47 -6.47 5.54
CA TYR A 44 3.36 -6.19 6.45
C TYR A 44 3.20 -4.68 6.56
N THR A 45 1.96 -4.19 6.59
CA THR A 45 1.68 -2.77 6.80
C THR A 45 0.28 -2.57 7.38
N ASN A 46 0.16 -1.64 8.32
CA ASN A 46 -1.11 -1.06 8.77
C ASN A 46 -1.30 0.39 8.23
N LYS A 47 -0.43 0.82 7.31
CA LYS A 47 -0.50 2.13 6.66
C LYS A 47 -1.42 2.06 5.45
N ALA A 48 -2.59 2.69 5.54
CA ALA A 48 -3.62 2.65 4.49
C ALA A 48 -3.11 3.15 3.13
N THR A 49 -2.27 4.19 3.12
CA THR A 49 -1.66 4.70 1.88
C THR A 49 -0.82 3.65 1.15
N VAL A 50 -0.06 2.82 1.90
CA VAL A 50 0.75 1.74 1.32
C VAL A 50 -0.16 0.65 0.77
N MET A 51 -1.17 0.23 1.55
CA MET A 51 -2.17 -0.76 1.11
C MET A 51 -2.88 -0.31 -0.18
N ASN A 52 -3.33 0.94 -0.24
CA ASN A 52 -3.97 1.53 -1.43
C ASN A 52 -3.02 1.63 -2.64
N ARG A 53 -1.72 1.87 -2.43
CA ARG A 53 -0.72 1.87 -3.51
C ARG A 53 -0.49 0.46 -4.04
N LEU A 54 -0.39 -0.53 -3.16
CA LEU A 54 -0.24 -1.94 -3.53
C LEU A 54 -1.47 -2.46 -4.29
N GLU A 55 -2.68 -2.11 -3.83
CA GLU A 55 -3.92 -2.48 -4.49
C GLU A 55 -4.03 -1.87 -5.90
N ARG A 56 -3.70 -0.58 -6.05
CA ARG A 56 -3.63 0.07 -7.37
C ARG A 56 -2.55 -0.51 -8.28
N ALA A 57 -1.49 -1.08 -7.71
CA ALA A 57 -0.46 -1.79 -8.45
C ALA A 57 -0.88 -3.23 -8.83
N GLY A 58 -2.10 -3.65 -8.48
CA GLY A 58 -2.64 -4.99 -8.74
C GLY A 58 -2.04 -6.06 -7.83
N CYS A 59 -1.44 -5.69 -6.69
CA CYS A 59 -0.84 -6.63 -5.76
C CYS A 59 -1.92 -7.24 -4.85
N THR A 60 -2.00 -8.57 -4.82
CA THR A 60 -2.91 -9.30 -3.94
C THR A 60 -2.30 -9.50 -2.56
N PHE A 61 -3.09 -9.30 -1.51
CA PHE A 61 -2.68 -9.59 -0.14
C PHE A 61 -2.83 -11.08 0.16
N LYS A 62 -1.98 -11.60 1.05
CA LYS A 62 -2.04 -12.96 1.59
C LYS A 62 -2.86 -13.04 2.88
N LYS A 63 -2.79 -11.99 3.69
CA LYS A 63 -3.55 -11.86 4.94
C LYS A 63 -4.09 -10.44 5.05
N GLN A 64 -5.27 -10.32 5.65
CA GLN A 64 -5.90 -9.05 5.97
C GLN A 64 -6.49 -9.15 7.37
N GLU A 65 -6.26 -8.13 8.17
CA GLU A 65 -6.85 -7.97 9.48
C GLU A 65 -7.93 -6.88 9.44
N ILE A 66 -9.06 -7.14 10.10
CA ILE A 66 -10.21 -6.24 10.14
C ILE A 66 -10.50 -5.95 11.61
N ILE A 67 -10.57 -4.66 11.96
CA ILE A 67 -10.94 -4.19 13.29
C ILE A 67 -12.15 -3.27 13.12
N ASN A 68 -13.22 -3.51 13.87
CA ASN A 68 -14.47 -2.73 13.80
C ASN A 68 -15.03 -2.60 12.37
N GLY A 69 -14.95 -3.68 11.58
CA GLY A 69 -15.43 -3.72 10.19
C GLY A 69 -14.55 -2.97 9.17
N GLN A 70 -13.41 -2.42 9.59
CA GLN A 70 -12.47 -1.70 8.71
C GLN A 70 -11.14 -2.44 8.59
N VAL A 71 -10.52 -2.37 7.41
CA VAL A 71 -9.21 -2.98 7.17
C VAL A 71 -8.16 -2.25 8.00
N TYR A 72 -7.56 -2.96 8.95
CA TYR A 72 -6.51 -2.44 9.81
C TYR A 72 -5.12 -2.67 9.21
N SER A 73 -4.83 -3.91 8.81
CA SER A 73 -3.52 -4.30 8.29
C SER A 73 -3.63 -5.30 7.13
N ARG A 74 -2.58 -5.38 6.32
CA ARG A 74 -2.42 -6.38 5.25
C ARG A 74 -0.99 -6.92 5.20
N SER A 75 -0.87 -8.20 4.86
CA SER A 75 0.40 -8.83 4.52
C SER A 75 0.44 -9.25 3.07
N TYR A 76 1.59 -9.10 2.43
CA TYR A 76 1.83 -9.39 1.03
C TYR A 76 3.10 -10.23 0.88
N GLU A 77 3.16 -11.03 -0.18
CA GLU A 77 4.35 -11.84 -0.50
C GLU A 77 4.63 -11.78 -2.00
N PHE A 78 5.91 -11.57 -2.34
CA PHE A 78 6.39 -11.42 -3.71
C PHE A 78 7.67 -12.22 -3.92
N ASP A 79 7.94 -12.68 -5.14
CA ASP A 79 9.26 -13.18 -5.50
C ASP A 79 10.30 -12.05 -5.55
N THR A 80 11.50 -12.30 -5.04
CA THR A 80 12.61 -11.31 -5.04
C THR A 80 12.98 -10.85 -6.44
N LYS A 81 12.73 -11.66 -7.49
CA LYS A 81 12.89 -11.26 -8.90
C LYS A 81 12.07 -10.00 -9.26
N ASN A 82 10.96 -9.76 -8.56
CA ASN A 82 10.09 -8.60 -8.79
C ASN A 82 10.49 -7.36 -7.99
N ILE A 83 11.55 -7.41 -7.17
CA ILE A 83 11.97 -6.31 -6.28
C ILE A 83 12.18 -4.99 -7.03
N GLY A 84 12.73 -5.04 -8.25
CA GLY A 84 12.95 -3.85 -9.06
C GLY A 84 11.65 -3.12 -9.42
N LYS A 85 10.54 -3.86 -9.60
CA LYS A 85 9.22 -3.27 -9.85
C LYS A 85 8.68 -2.57 -8.61
N PHE A 86 8.95 -3.11 -7.41
CA PHE A 86 8.57 -2.49 -6.12
C PHE A 86 9.29 -1.16 -5.87
N LEU A 87 10.60 -1.12 -6.10
CA LEU A 87 11.39 0.10 -5.89
C LEU A 87 11.01 1.23 -6.84
N ARG A 88 10.64 0.90 -8.09
CA ARG A 88 10.26 1.90 -9.11
C ARG A 88 8.84 2.44 -8.95
N THR A 89 7.95 1.73 -8.27
CA THR A 89 6.52 2.12 -8.15
C THR A 89 6.23 3.09 -7.01
N SER A 90 7.25 3.61 -6.31
CA SER A 90 7.09 4.62 -5.25
C SER A 90 6.10 4.20 -4.15
N ILE A 91 5.97 2.88 -3.90
CA ILE A 91 5.03 2.32 -2.91
C ILE A 91 5.29 2.93 -1.52
N PHE A 92 6.55 3.03 -1.13
CA PHE A 92 7.00 3.58 0.15
C PHE A 92 7.43 5.05 0.08
N LYS A 93 6.96 5.80 -0.93
CA LYS A 93 7.31 7.22 -1.03
C LYS A 93 6.78 7.98 0.19
N TYR A 94 7.69 8.69 0.85
CA TYR A 94 7.37 9.72 1.82
C TYR A 94 6.94 10.96 1.03
N ASP A 95 5.70 11.40 1.23
CA ASP A 95 5.33 12.74 0.80
C ASP A 95 6.19 13.70 1.63
N LYS A 96 6.93 14.61 0.98
CA LYS A 96 7.71 15.63 1.70
C LYS A 96 6.73 16.39 2.58
N ILE A 97 7.01 16.40 3.89
CA ILE A 97 6.37 17.31 4.86
C ILE A 97 6.68 18.74 4.43
#